data_AF-A0A973U3H8-F1
#
_entry.id   AF-A0A973U3H8-F1
#
_cell.length_a   1.000
_cell.length_b   1.000
_cell.length_c   1.000
_cell.angle_alpha   90.00
_cell.angle_beta   90.00
_cell.angle_gamma   90.00
#
_symmetry.space_group_name_H-M   'P 1'
#
loop_
_entity.id
_entity.type
_entity.pdbx_description
1 polymer ?
#
loop_
_entity_poly.entity_id
_entity_poly.type
_entity_poly.pdbx_seq_one_letter_code
_entity_poly.pdbx_strand_id
1 'polypeptide(L)'
;SGGLDLKPASGMRLMKKVMGGAAHALGLARLIMGEKLPLRLHLLIPAVENAVSAAAYRPGDIVKSRKGVFVEIDNTDAEGRLILADALTLAAEKEAELIVDFATLTGAARVALGPDLPAFFANNDKLAADGLEAAKVVEDPLWRMPLWDPYDEMLKSDLADVANASNTPMAGCITAAMFLKRFVPDSTPWAHLDTYAWRDAAKPGRPKGGDALGMRAIFALLQGRYLQR
;
A
#
# COMPACT_ATOMS: atom_id res chain seq x y z
N SER A 1 -16.67 -0.12 4.50
CA SER A 1 -17.64 -1.20 4.79
C SER A 1 -17.23 -2.53 4.14
N GLY A 2 -16.51 -2.48 3.02
CA GLY A 2 -16.27 -3.60 2.11
C GLY A 2 -17.04 -3.45 0.80
N GLY A 3 -18.00 -2.52 0.74
CA GLY A 3 -18.89 -2.40 -0.40
C GLY A 3 -19.93 -3.51 -0.33
N LEU A 4 -20.34 -4.05 -1.48
CA LEU A 4 -21.32 -5.13 -1.54
C LEU A 4 -20.77 -6.45 -1.00
N ASP A 5 -19.46 -6.69 -1.11
CA ASP A 5 -18.73 -7.70 -0.35
C ASP A 5 -18.52 -7.24 1.10
N LEU A 6 -19.62 -7.27 1.86
CA LEU A 6 -19.71 -6.67 3.17
C LEU A 6 -18.80 -7.38 4.19
N LYS A 7 -17.98 -6.59 4.91
CA LYS A 7 -17.22 -7.12 6.04
C LYS A 7 -18.15 -7.63 7.16
N PRO A 8 -17.79 -8.72 7.85
CA PRO A 8 -18.44 -9.06 9.11
C PRO A 8 -18.18 -7.96 10.16
N ALA A 9 -19.06 -7.87 11.16
CA ALA A 9 -18.99 -6.82 12.19
C ALA A 9 -17.60 -6.71 12.87
N SER A 10 -16.96 -7.86 13.14
CA SER A 10 -15.61 -7.93 13.70
C SER A 10 -14.55 -7.33 12.76
N GLY A 11 -14.65 -7.63 11.45
CA GLY A 11 -13.77 -7.08 10.42
C GLY A 11 -14.00 -5.59 10.17
N MET A 12 -15.22 -5.09 10.41
CA MET A 12 -15.56 -3.68 10.18
C MET A 12 -15.16 -2.76 11.34
N ARG A 13 -15.12 -3.27 12.58
CA ARG A 13 -14.97 -2.47 13.81
C ARG A 13 -13.78 -1.51 13.82
N LEU A 14 -12.68 -1.88 13.18
CA LEU A 14 -11.45 -1.07 13.13
C LEU A 14 -11.27 -0.28 11.83
N MET A 15 -12.22 -0.32 10.89
CA MET A 15 -12.03 0.22 9.53
C MET A 15 -11.93 1.74 9.44
N LYS A 16 -12.14 2.47 10.55
CA LYS A 16 -11.72 3.87 10.65
C LYS A 16 -10.21 4.06 10.39
N LYS A 17 -9.41 3.00 10.56
CA LYS A 17 -7.97 3.00 10.30
C LYS A 17 -7.59 2.82 8.83
N VAL A 18 -8.55 2.61 7.90
CA VAL A 18 -8.24 2.30 6.49
C VAL A 18 -7.56 3.49 5.77
N MET A 19 -7.74 4.70 6.30
CA MET A 19 -6.97 5.89 5.93
C MET A 19 -5.55 5.94 6.54
N GLY A 20 -5.10 4.88 7.21
CA GLY A 20 -3.82 4.82 7.91
C GLY A 20 -2.64 5.03 6.96
N GLY A 21 -2.70 4.48 5.74
CA GLY A 21 -1.70 4.71 4.70
C GLY A 21 -1.57 6.20 4.32
N ALA A 22 -2.71 6.88 4.12
CA ALA A 22 -2.72 8.32 3.87
C ALA A 22 -2.15 9.13 5.05
N ALA A 23 -2.49 8.74 6.28
CA ALA A 23 -1.89 9.35 7.48
C ALA A 23 -0.39 9.12 7.56
N HIS A 24 0.12 7.96 7.10
CA HIS A 24 1.55 7.70 7.03
C HIS A 24 2.24 8.59 6.00
N ALA A 25 1.69 8.68 4.78
CA ALA A 25 2.23 9.52 3.72
C ALA A 25 2.24 11.01 4.13
N LEU A 26 1.18 11.48 4.78
CA LEU A 26 1.11 12.86 5.31
C LEU A 26 2.11 13.10 6.46
N GLY A 27 2.27 12.14 7.37
CA GLY A 27 3.25 12.19 8.45
C GLY A 27 4.69 12.23 7.93
N LEU A 28 5.00 11.38 6.94
CA LEU A 28 6.29 11.37 6.26
C LEU A 28 6.54 12.70 5.54
N ALA A 29 5.57 13.23 4.80
CA ALA A 29 5.66 14.53 4.14
C ALA A 29 5.99 15.64 5.14
N ARG A 30 5.36 15.61 6.33
CA ARG A 30 5.67 16.56 7.42
C ARG A 30 7.11 16.44 7.90
N LEU A 31 7.65 15.23 8.05
CA LEU A 31 9.06 15.02 8.43
C LEU A 31 10.01 15.52 7.33
N ILE A 32 9.76 15.19 6.08
CA ILE A 32 10.54 15.64 4.91
C ILE A 32 10.63 17.17 4.87
N MET A 33 9.48 17.86 5.01
CA MET A 33 9.42 19.32 5.00
C MET A 33 10.06 19.93 6.26
N GLY A 34 9.84 19.32 7.42
CA GLY A 34 10.40 19.79 8.71
C GLY A 34 11.93 19.75 8.73
N GLU A 35 12.50 18.67 8.19
CA GLU A 35 13.95 18.46 8.08
C GLU A 35 14.54 19.03 6.78
N LYS A 36 13.72 19.68 5.94
CA LYS A 36 14.12 20.35 4.69
C LYS A 36 14.97 19.46 3.78
N LEU A 37 14.58 18.19 3.61
CA LEU A 37 15.29 17.28 2.71
C LEU A 37 15.34 17.88 1.28
N PRO A 38 16.49 17.81 0.58
CA PRO A 38 16.70 18.46 -0.71
C PRO A 38 16.07 17.66 -1.85
N LEU A 39 14.74 17.53 -1.83
CA LEU A 39 13.96 16.80 -2.81
C LEU A 39 12.69 17.56 -3.19
N ARG A 40 12.15 17.26 -4.38
CA ARG A 40 10.85 17.78 -4.83
C ARG A 40 9.75 16.79 -4.42
N LEU A 41 9.06 17.10 -3.33
CA LEU A 41 8.00 16.25 -2.79
C LEU A 41 6.67 16.43 -3.54
N HIS A 42 6.03 15.33 -3.91
CA HIS A 42 4.63 15.28 -4.35
C HIS A 42 3.88 14.32 -3.43
N LEU A 43 2.75 14.73 -2.87
CA LEU A 43 1.91 13.91 -2.01
C LEU A 43 0.54 13.70 -2.68
N LEU A 44 0.19 12.45 -2.92
CA LEU A 44 -1.11 12.06 -3.49
C LEU A 44 -1.88 11.23 -2.46
N ILE A 45 -3.11 11.65 -2.16
CA ILE A 45 -4.00 10.95 -1.23
C ILE A 45 -5.35 10.75 -1.94
N PRO A 46 -5.65 9.55 -2.44
CA PRO A 46 -7.01 9.20 -2.82
C PRO A 46 -7.84 8.99 -1.54
N ALA A 47 -8.77 9.91 -1.26
CA ALA A 47 -9.60 9.87 -0.06
C ALA A 47 -11.06 9.59 -0.42
N VAL A 48 -11.54 8.40 -0.08
CA VAL A 48 -12.90 7.94 -0.36
C VAL A 48 -13.42 7.08 0.79
N GLU A 49 -14.72 6.83 0.79
CA GLU A 49 -15.34 5.78 1.61
C GLU A 49 -15.83 4.64 0.72
N ASN A 50 -15.48 3.39 1.07
CA ASN A 50 -16.04 2.20 0.44
C ASN A 50 -17.37 1.83 1.11
N ALA A 51 -18.47 2.32 0.57
CA ALA A 51 -19.80 2.25 1.17
C ALA A 51 -20.74 1.27 0.45
N VAL A 52 -21.72 0.76 1.19
CA VAL A 52 -22.86 0.03 0.62
C VAL A 52 -23.91 1.06 0.23
N SER A 53 -24.32 1.07 -1.03
CA SER A 53 -25.40 1.91 -1.52
C SER A 53 -26.01 1.32 -2.78
N ALA A 54 -27.13 1.89 -3.25
CA ALA A 54 -27.72 1.52 -4.53
C ALA A 54 -26.78 1.79 -5.73
N ALA A 55 -25.85 2.73 -5.57
CA ALA A 55 -24.85 3.11 -6.58
C ALA A 55 -23.48 2.46 -6.35
N ALA A 56 -23.35 1.52 -5.41
CA ALA A 56 -22.10 0.80 -5.20
C ALA A 56 -21.73 0.00 -6.46
N TYR A 57 -20.43 -0.03 -6.78
CA TYR A 57 -19.90 -0.95 -7.77
C TYR A 57 -20.00 -2.39 -7.25
N ARG A 58 -20.05 -3.35 -8.17
CA ARG A 58 -20.46 -4.73 -7.93
C ARG A 58 -19.34 -5.71 -8.29
N PRO A 59 -19.33 -6.90 -7.69
CA PRO A 59 -18.62 -8.03 -8.27
C PRO A 59 -19.04 -8.25 -9.73
N GLY A 60 -18.07 -8.43 -10.62
CA GLY A 60 -18.24 -8.53 -12.07
C GLY A 60 -18.28 -7.20 -12.83
N ASP A 61 -18.34 -6.05 -12.15
CA ASP A 61 -18.16 -4.77 -12.85
C ASP A 61 -16.75 -4.70 -13.46
N ILE A 62 -16.63 -4.09 -14.64
CA ILE A 62 -15.33 -3.81 -15.26
C ILE A 62 -15.10 -2.30 -15.22
N VAL A 63 -14.08 -1.87 -14.48
CA VAL A 63 -13.72 -0.46 -14.33
C VAL A 63 -12.49 -0.14 -15.15
N LYS A 64 -12.50 1.02 -15.83
CA LYS A 64 -11.34 1.49 -16.58
C LYS A 64 -10.46 2.36 -15.68
N SER A 65 -9.23 1.93 -15.44
CA SER A 65 -8.22 2.71 -14.71
C SER A 65 -7.73 3.91 -15.51
N ARG A 66 -7.09 4.87 -14.83
CA ARG A 66 -6.37 6.00 -15.43
C ARG A 66 -5.31 5.56 -16.44
N LYS A 67 -4.63 4.44 -16.19
CA LYS A 67 -3.63 3.86 -17.12
C LYS A 67 -4.26 3.30 -18.40
N GLY A 68 -5.59 3.16 -18.44
CA GLY A 68 -6.31 2.56 -19.54
C GLY A 68 -6.52 1.06 -19.42
N VAL A 69 -6.00 0.42 -18.36
CA VAL A 69 -6.21 -0.99 -18.02
C VAL A 69 -7.65 -1.19 -17.54
N PHE A 70 -8.34 -2.18 -18.09
CA PHE A 70 -9.65 -2.62 -17.63
C PHE A 70 -9.50 -3.62 -16.48
N VAL A 71 -10.13 -3.33 -15.35
CA VAL A 71 -10.06 -4.13 -14.13
C VAL A 71 -11.42 -4.74 -13.84
N GLU A 72 -11.49 -6.07 -13.83
CA GLU A 72 -12.66 -6.79 -13.32
C GLU A 72 -12.67 -6.73 -11.80
N ILE A 73 -13.81 -6.36 -11.23
CA ILE A 73 -14.03 -6.37 -9.79
C ILE A 73 -14.42 -7.78 -9.38
N ASP A 74 -13.48 -8.55 -8.84
CA ASP A 74 -13.76 -9.84 -8.22
C ASP A 74 -14.32 -9.63 -6.79
N ASN A 75 -13.72 -8.69 -6.04
CA ASN A 75 -14.12 -8.41 -4.66
C ASN A 75 -14.13 -6.90 -4.37
N THR A 76 -15.28 -6.35 -3.98
CA THR A 76 -15.44 -4.91 -3.68
C THR A 76 -14.69 -4.48 -2.42
N ASP A 77 -14.31 -5.39 -1.54
CA ASP A 77 -13.49 -5.15 -0.34
C ASP A 77 -11.98 -5.14 -0.63
N ALA A 78 -11.60 -5.34 -1.89
CA ALA A 78 -10.26 -5.07 -2.40
C ALA A 78 -10.19 -3.68 -3.06
N GLU A 79 -10.85 -2.67 -2.50
CA GLU A 79 -10.93 -1.32 -3.08
C GLU A 79 -9.61 -0.55 -3.04
N GLY A 80 -8.80 -0.78 -2.00
CA GLY A 80 -7.66 0.09 -1.70
C GLY A 80 -6.65 0.12 -2.85
N ARG A 81 -6.49 -1.00 -3.54
CA ARG A 81 -5.60 -1.10 -4.69
C ARG A 81 -6.16 -0.43 -5.95
N LEU A 82 -7.48 -0.32 -6.10
CA LEU A 82 -8.11 0.38 -7.22
C LEU A 82 -7.82 1.87 -7.15
N ILE A 83 -8.01 2.47 -5.97
CA ILE A 83 -7.76 3.90 -5.78
C ILE A 83 -6.26 4.22 -5.83
N LEU A 84 -5.41 3.30 -5.37
CA LEU A 84 -3.96 3.43 -5.46
C LEU A 84 -3.45 3.25 -6.89
N ALA A 85 -4.05 2.38 -7.71
CA ALA A 85 -3.67 2.22 -9.11
C ALA A 85 -3.72 3.54 -9.89
N ASP A 86 -4.78 4.32 -9.71
CA ASP A 86 -4.91 5.63 -10.36
C ASP A 86 -3.96 6.67 -9.75
N ALA A 87 -3.74 6.65 -8.44
CA ALA A 87 -2.78 7.54 -7.78
C ALA A 87 -1.33 7.24 -8.20
N LEU A 88 -0.94 5.97 -8.31
CA LEU A 88 0.36 5.52 -8.80
C LEU A 88 0.56 5.89 -10.27
N THR A 89 -0.48 5.73 -11.09
CA THR A 89 -0.43 6.16 -12.49
C THR A 89 -0.22 7.68 -12.58
N LEU A 90 -0.95 8.47 -11.79
CA LEU A 90 -0.76 9.92 -11.74
C LEU A 90 0.64 10.31 -11.24
N ALA A 91 1.21 9.58 -10.28
CA ALA A 91 2.59 9.79 -9.83
C ALA A 91 3.61 9.49 -10.95
N ALA A 92 3.40 8.41 -11.70
CA ALA A 92 4.25 8.00 -12.81
C ALA A 92 4.25 9.02 -13.98
N GLU A 93 3.11 9.65 -14.26
CA GLU A 93 2.99 10.74 -15.25
C GLU A 93 3.83 11.98 -14.90
N LYS A 94 4.31 12.11 -13.65
CA LYS A 94 5.17 13.20 -13.20
C LYS A 94 6.67 12.89 -13.28
N GLU A 95 7.05 11.76 -13.87
CA GLU A 95 8.45 11.34 -14.04
C GLU A 95 9.21 11.30 -12.69
N ALA A 96 8.56 10.76 -11.64
CA ALA A 96 9.14 10.71 -10.30
C ALA A 96 10.42 9.84 -10.26
N GLU A 97 11.47 10.32 -9.58
CA GLU A 97 12.71 9.52 -9.36
C GLU A 97 12.45 8.29 -8.46
N LEU A 98 11.46 8.39 -7.58
CA LEU A 98 11.10 7.37 -6.60
C LEU A 98 9.61 7.53 -6.25
N ILE A 99 8.88 6.43 -6.24
CA ILE A 99 7.51 6.36 -5.73
C ILE A 99 7.51 5.52 -4.45
N VAL A 100 6.93 6.06 -3.38
CA VAL A 100 6.68 5.29 -2.15
C VAL A 100 5.21 5.43 -1.81
N ASP A 101 4.51 4.30 -1.68
CA ASP A 101 3.12 4.29 -1.23
C ASP A 101 2.95 3.51 0.08
N PHE A 102 1.91 3.91 0.81
CA PHE A 102 1.55 3.37 2.11
C PHE A 102 0.08 2.97 2.07
N ALA A 103 -0.22 1.78 2.57
CA ALA A 103 -1.58 1.30 2.63
C ALA A 103 -1.80 0.40 3.84
N THR A 104 -3.02 0.38 4.36
CA THR A 104 -3.47 -0.69 5.27
C THR A 104 -4.19 -1.76 4.46
N LEU A 105 -3.47 -2.32 3.48
CA LEU A 105 -4.08 -2.87 2.27
C LEU A 105 -4.69 -4.24 2.50
N THR A 106 -4.03 -5.11 3.26
CA THR A 106 -4.46 -6.51 3.32
C THR A 106 -4.56 -7.06 4.75
N GLY A 107 -5.58 -7.90 4.96
CA GLY A 107 -5.60 -8.80 6.11
C GLY A 107 -4.49 -9.86 6.04
N ALA A 108 -4.08 -10.25 4.82
CA ALA A 108 -3.06 -11.26 4.56
C ALA A 108 -1.67 -10.87 5.09
N ALA A 109 -1.25 -9.61 4.95
CA ALA A 109 0.01 -9.14 5.51
C ALA A 109 0.08 -9.33 7.04
N ARG A 110 -1.04 -9.06 7.73
CA ARG A 110 -1.14 -9.26 9.19
C ARG A 110 -1.11 -10.73 9.60
N VAL A 111 -1.68 -11.61 8.78
CA VAL A 111 -1.62 -13.06 9.02
C VAL A 111 -0.18 -13.56 8.84
N ALA A 112 0.53 -13.05 7.83
CA ALA A 112 1.90 -13.45 7.54
C ALA A 112 2.93 -12.93 8.57
N LEU A 113 2.82 -11.66 8.98
CA LEU A 113 3.87 -10.97 9.75
C LEU A 113 3.42 -10.45 11.12
N GLY A 114 2.15 -10.62 11.47
CA GLY A 114 1.57 -10.07 12.69
C GLY A 114 1.28 -8.55 12.59
N PRO A 115 0.92 -7.90 13.72
CA PRO A 115 0.45 -6.52 13.72
C PRO A 115 1.56 -5.46 13.78
N ASP A 116 2.77 -5.84 14.22
CA ASP A 116 3.86 -4.90 14.53
C ASP A 116 4.95 -4.84 13.44
N LEU A 117 4.92 -5.72 12.44
CA LEU A 117 5.94 -5.83 11.39
C LEU A 117 5.32 -5.58 10.00
N PRO A 118 5.48 -4.36 9.43
CA PRO A 118 5.00 -4.04 8.09
C PRO A 118 5.60 -4.90 6.99
N ALA A 119 4.77 -5.25 6.01
CA ALA A 119 5.22 -5.91 4.78
C ALA A 119 5.74 -4.85 3.81
N PHE A 120 6.99 -4.98 3.41
CA PHE A 120 7.70 -4.07 2.53
C PHE A 120 7.97 -4.73 1.18
N PHE A 121 7.51 -4.11 0.11
CA PHE A 121 7.73 -4.56 -1.26
C PHE A 121 8.53 -3.49 -2.00
N ALA A 122 9.40 -3.90 -2.91
CA ALA A 122 10.08 -3.00 -3.81
C ALA A 122 10.39 -3.69 -5.14
N ASN A 123 10.27 -2.96 -6.25
CA ASN A 123 10.57 -3.46 -7.60
C ASN A 123 12.07 -3.44 -7.94
N ASN A 124 12.90 -2.95 -7.04
CA ASN A 124 14.34 -2.81 -7.21
C ASN A 124 15.07 -3.37 -5.98
N ASP A 125 16.03 -4.28 -6.20
CA ASP A 125 16.78 -4.94 -5.12
C ASP A 125 17.60 -3.98 -4.27
N LYS A 126 18.20 -2.96 -4.89
CA LYS A 126 18.95 -1.93 -4.17
C LYS A 126 18.02 -1.10 -3.28
N LEU A 127 16.87 -0.66 -3.80
CA LEU A 127 15.87 0.06 -3.00
C LEU A 127 15.38 -0.79 -1.82
N ALA A 128 15.19 -2.09 -2.05
CA ALA A 128 14.78 -3.01 -1.01
C ALA A 128 15.86 -3.12 0.09
N ALA A 129 17.12 -3.31 -0.30
CA ALA A 129 18.25 -3.42 0.62
C ALA A 129 18.48 -2.13 1.42
N ASP A 130 18.45 -0.97 0.75
CA ASP A 130 18.60 0.33 1.38
C ASP A 130 17.48 0.58 2.42
N GLY A 131 16.24 0.17 2.10
CA GLY A 131 15.10 0.27 3.03
C GLY A 131 15.24 -0.62 4.27
N LEU A 132 15.69 -1.86 4.09
CA LEU A 132 15.94 -2.79 5.20
C LEU A 132 17.10 -2.32 6.09
N GLU A 133 18.14 -1.71 5.51
CA GLU A 133 19.25 -1.18 6.28
C GLU A 133 18.84 0.06 7.08
N ALA A 134 18.10 0.98 6.45
CA ALA A 134 17.52 2.13 7.13
C ALA A 134 16.62 1.72 8.30
N ALA A 135 15.79 0.68 8.12
CA ALA A 135 14.94 0.11 9.16
C ALA A 135 15.73 -0.36 10.39
N LYS A 136 16.86 -1.04 10.18
CA LYS A 136 17.74 -1.49 11.26
C LYS A 136 18.36 -0.32 12.02
N VAL A 137 18.90 0.67 11.30
CA VAL A 137 19.57 1.84 11.89
C VAL A 137 18.66 2.60 12.85
N VAL A 138 17.37 2.71 12.51
CA VAL A 138 16.42 3.47 13.34
C VAL A 138 15.54 2.59 14.24
N GLU A 139 15.75 1.27 14.25
CA GLU A 139 14.94 0.30 15.01
C GLU A 139 13.43 0.38 14.71
N ASP A 140 13.07 0.61 13.45
CA ASP A 140 11.69 0.58 12.95
C ASP A 140 11.58 -0.53 11.89
N PRO A 141 11.29 -1.77 12.31
CA PRO A 141 11.54 -2.94 11.48
C PRO A 141 10.60 -3.01 10.27
N LEU A 142 11.16 -3.45 9.15
CA LEU A 142 10.46 -3.77 7.91
C LEU A 142 10.77 -5.21 7.53
N TRP A 143 9.82 -5.91 6.89
CA TRP A 143 10.09 -7.23 6.33
C TRP A 143 9.89 -7.24 4.82
N ARG A 144 10.94 -7.59 4.08
CA ARG A 144 10.86 -7.66 2.62
C ARG A 144 10.00 -8.85 2.19
N MET A 145 8.92 -8.57 1.51
CA MET A 145 8.08 -9.55 0.83
C MET A 145 8.41 -9.60 -0.67
N PRO A 146 8.25 -10.77 -1.33
CA PRO A 146 8.58 -10.89 -2.74
C PRO A 146 7.51 -10.28 -3.64
N LEU A 147 7.92 -9.73 -4.79
CA LEU A 147 7.06 -9.52 -5.96
C LEU A 147 7.25 -10.75 -6.87
N TRP A 148 6.47 -11.80 -6.60
CA TRP A 148 6.66 -13.10 -7.22
C TRP A 148 5.85 -13.22 -8.51
N ASP A 149 6.51 -13.07 -9.66
CA ASP A 149 5.86 -13.01 -10.98
C ASP A 149 4.93 -14.20 -11.30
N PRO A 150 5.20 -15.46 -10.91
CA PRO A 150 4.25 -16.55 -11.15
C PRO A 150 2.87 -16.39 -10.49
N TYR A 151 2.72 -15.52 -9.50
CA TYR A 151 1.41 -15.21 -8.91
C TYR A 151 0.57 -14.24 -9.73
N ASP A 152 1.09 -13.75 -10.87
CA ASP A 152 0.33 -12.94 -11.81
C ASP A 152 -0.91 -13.67 -12.35
N GLU A 153 -0.80 -14.99 -12.57
CA GLU A 153 -1.91 -15.86 -13.00
C GLU A 153 -3.07 -15.85 -11.99
N MET A 154 -2.79 -15.59 -10.71
CA MET A 154 -3.82 -15.51 -9.67
C MET A 154 -4.71 -14.27 -9.79
N LEU A 155 -4.32 -13.29 -10.61
CA LEU A 155 -5.06 -12.05 -10.90
C LEU A 155 -5.63 -12.04 -12.32
N LYS A 156 -5.63 -13.19 -13.01
CA LYS A 156 -6.17 -13.28 -14.36
C LYS A 156 -7.68 -13.08 -14.35
N SER A 157 -8.17 -12.35 -15.34
CA SER A 157 -9.59 -12.18 -15.64
C SER A 157 -9.88 -12.77 -17.02
N ASP A 158 -11.06 -13.36 -17.19
CA ASP A 158 -11.54 -13.84 -18.49
C ASP A 158 -12.29 -12.74 -19.27
N LEU A 159 -12.59 -11.60 -18.63
CA LEU A 159 -13.42 -10.52 -19.18
C LEU A 159 -12.68 -9.18 -19.30
N ALA A 160 -11.61 -8.98 -18.55
CA ALA A 160 -10.83 -7.74 -18.48
C ALA A 160 -9.31 -8.04 -18.51
N ASP A 161 -8.48 -7.00 -18.46
CA ASP A 161 -7.03 -7.17 -18.49
C ASP A 161 -6.50 -7.81 -17.19
N VAL A 162 -7.18 -7.59 -16.06
CA VAL A 162 -6.80 -8.07 -14.72
C VAL A 162 -8.00 -8.08 -13.77
N ALA A 163 -8.04 -9.01 -12.82
CA ALA A 163 -8.97 -8.99 -11.69
C ALA A 163 -8.37 -8.22 -10.50
N ASN A 164 -9.21 -7.50 -9.75
CA ASN A 164 -8.73 -6.74 -8.59
C ASN A 164 -8.41 -7.62 -7.38
N ALA A 165 -8.84 -8.88 -7.33
CA ALA A 165 -8.53 -9.80 -6.26
C ALA A 165 -8.19 -11.18 -6.84
N SER A 166 -7.59 -12.02 -5.99
CA SER A 166 -7.38 -13.41 -6.34
C SER A 166 -8.57 -14.24 -5.86
N ASN A 167 -8.96 -15.24 -6.65
CA ASN A 167 -9.97 -16.23 -6.32
C ASN A 167 -9.58 -17.17 -5.17
N THR A 168 -8.35 -17.08 -4.64
CA THR A 168 -7.86 -17.87 -3.51
C THR A 168 -7.41 -16.99 -2.35
N PRO A 169 -7.59 -17.43 -1.09
CA PRO A 169 -7.15 -16.68 0.09
C PRO A 169 -5.61 -16.67 0.25
N MET A 170 -4.87 -17.43 -0.56
CA MET A 170 -3.42 -17.54 -0.46
C MET A 170 -2.70 -16.33 -1.05
N ALA A 171 -1.53 -16.01 -0.50
CA ALA A 171 -0.62 -14.97 -1.02
C ALA A 171 -1.24 -13.56 -1.18
N GLY A 172 -2.32 -13.25 -0.44
CA GLY A 172 -3.11 -12.03 -0.65
C GLY A 172 -2.34 -10.70 -0.58
N CYS A 173 -1.30 -10.59 0.25
CA CYS A 173 -0.46 -9.38 0.29
C CYS A 173 0.47 -9.28 -0.93
N ILE A 174 0.96 -10.42 -1.43
CA ILE A 174 1.81 -10.47 -2.63
C ILE A 174 0.97 -10.16 -3.87
N THR A 175 -0.22 -10.77 -4.02
CA THR A 175 -1.09 -10.48 -5.18
C THR A 175 -1.57 -9.03 -5.16
N ALA A 176 -1.82 -8.43 -3.99
CA ALA A 176 -2.12 -7.00 -3.88
C ALA A 176 -0.95 -6.12 -4.35
N ALA A 177 0.28 -6.41 -3.92
CA ALA A 177 1.47 -5.69 -4.37
C ALA A 177 1.73 -5.90 -5.88
N MET A 178 1.55 -7.12 -6.40
CA MET A 178 1.65 -7.41 -7.84
C MET A 178 0.62 -6.61 -8.65
N PHE A 179 -0.62 -6.50 -8.17
CA PHE A 179 -1.62 -5.63 -8.80
C PHE A 179 -1.14 -4.17 -8.87
N LEU A 180 -0.61 -3.61 -7.78
CA LEU A 180 -0.09 -2.24 -7.75
C LEU A 180 1.12 -2.04 -8.67
N LYS A 181 2.05 -3.01 -8.73
CA LYS A 181 3.24 -2.99 -9.60
C LYS A 181 2.87 -2.68 -11.05
N ARG A 182 1.73 -3.20 -11.54
CA ARG A 182 1.26 -2.97 -12.91
C ARG A 182 1.00 -1.50 -13.23
N PHE A 183 0.76 -0.65 -12.24
CA PHE A 183 0.46 0.77 -12.41
C PHE A 183 1.69 1.67 -12.25
N VAL A 184 2.85 1.08 -12.04
CA VAL A 184 4.14 1.77 -11.99
C VAL A 184 4.99 1.35 -13.21
N PRO A 185 5.70 2.26 -13.89
CA PRO A 185 6.66 1.90 -14.93
C PRO A 185 7.84 1.12 -14.35
N ASP A 186 8.32 0.08 -15.05
CA ASP A 186 9.47 -0.74 -14.60
C ASP A 186 10.75 0.08 -14.39
N SER A 187 10.89 1.20 -15.11
CA SER A 187 12.02 2.13 -14.99
C SER A 187 11.98 3.01 -13.73
N THR A 188 10.84 3.06 -13.03
CA THR A 188 10.65 3.92 -11.85
C THR A 188 10.84 3.09 -10.58
N PRO A 189 11.85 3.37 -9.74
CA PRO A 189 11.98 2.75 -8.43
C PRO A 189 10.71 2.96 -7.61
N TRP A 190 10.16 1.87 -7.10
CA TRP A 190 8.92 1.87 -6.33
C TRP A 190 9.01 0.98 -5.11
N ALA A 191 8.52 1.51 -4.00
CA ALA A 191 8.35 0.78 -2.76
C ALA A 191 6.90 0.91 -2.26
N HIS A 192 6.35 -0.22 -1.82
CA HIS A 192 5.03 -0.32 -1.23
C HIS A 192 5.14 -0.82 0.21
N LEU A 193 4.49 -0.13 1.13
CA LEU A 193 4.39 -0.52 2.53
C LEU A 193 2.95 -0.89 2.90
N ASP A 194 2.70 -2.18 3.11
CA ASP A 194 1.45 -2.67 3.70
C ASP A 194 1.61 -2.72 5.22
N THR A 195 0.99 -1.74 5.90
CA THR A 195 1.12 -1.49 7.33
C THR A 195 -0.21 -1.69 8.06
N TYR A 196 -0.19 -2.26 9.26
CA TYR A 196 -1.43 -2.43 10.03
C TYR A 196 -2.01 -1.10 10.52
N ALA A 197 -1.13 -0.09 10.73
CA ALA A 197 -1.41 1.24 11.25
C ALA A 197 -2.23 1.26 12.57
N TRP A 198 -2.10 0.21 13.38
CA TRP A 198 -2.88 0.06 14.60
C TRP A 198 -2.17 -0.80 15.64
N ARG A 199 -2.48 -0.55 16.89
CA ARG A 199 -2.01 -1.28 18.06
C ARG A 199 -3.19 -1.76 18.88
N ASP A 200 -3.36 -3.07 18.96
CA ASP A 200 -4.51 -3.71 19.63
C ASP A 200 -4.48 -3.57 21.17
N ALA A 201 -3.28 -3.49 21.75
CA ALA A 201 -3.03 -3.34 23.18
C ALA A 201 -1.91 -2.34 23.47
N ALA A 202 -2.05 -1.56 24.53
CA ALA A 202 -1.04 -0.57 24.93
C ALA A 202 0.27 -1.26 25.34
N LYS A 203 1.40 -0.62 25.05
CA LYS A 203 2.76 -0.98 25.46
C LYS A 203 3.44 0.27 26.05
N PRO A 204 4.56 0.14 26.80
CA PRO A 204 5.32 1.30 27.26
C PRO A 204 5.64 2.27 26.11
N GLY A 205 5.28 3.55 26.30
CA GLY A 205 5.44 4.62 25.30
C GLY A 205 4.52 4.52 24.07
N ARG A 206 3.61 3.54 24.01
CA ARG A 206 2.82 3.22 22.80
C ARG A 206 1.37 2.89 23.15
N PRO A 207 0.44 3.87 23.09
CA PRO A 207 -0.95 3.66 23.46
C PRO A 207 -1.69 2.74 22.49
N LYS A 208 -2.79 2.13 22.95
CA LYS A 208 -3.73 1.42 22.07
C LYS A 208 -4.36 2.42 21.08
N GLY A 209 -4.40 2.10 19.79
CA GLY A 209 -4.96 2.99 18.78
C GLY A 209 -4.15 3.00 17.48
N GLY A 210 -4.21 4.11 16.74
CA GLY A 210 -3.41 4.29 15.53
C GLY A 210 -1.91 4.32 15.85
N ASP A 211 -1.10 3.78 14.93
CA ASP A 211 0.36 3.70 15.08
C ASP A 211 1.07 3.93 13.74
N ALA A 212 2.32 4.37 13.78
CA ALA A 212 3.12 4.85 12.65
C ALA A 212 4.25 3.86 12.28
N LEU A 213 3.90 2.60 12.03
CA LEU A 213 4.85 1.51 11.81
C LEU A 213 5.56 1.64 10.45
N GLY A 214 6.89 1.58 10.44
CA GLY A 214 7.72 1.67 9.24
C GLY A 214 7.94 3.09 8.71
N MET A 215 7.29 4.11 9.27
CA MET A 215 7.43 5.50 8.81
C MET A 215 8.85 6.04 9.03
N ARG A 216 9.47 5.72 10.17
CA ARG A 216 10.83 6.18 10.49
C ARG A 216 11.85 5.47 9.60
N ALA A 217 11.63 4.20 9.29
CA ALA A 217 12.47 3.46 8.34
C ALA A 217 12.46 4.10 6.95
N ILE A 218 11.27 4.41 6.42
CA ILE A 218 11.16 5.09 5.11
C ILE A 218 11.77 6.50 5.17
N PHE A 219 11.58 7.24 6.26
CA PHE A 219 12.21 8.55 6.41
C PHE A 219 13.75 8.45 6.40
N ALA A 220 14.33 7.50 7.14
CA ALA A 220 15.76 7.25 7.16
C ALA A 220 16.31 6.80 5.80
N LEU A 221 15.56 6.00 5.04
CA LEU A 221 15.88 5.65 3.65
C LEU A 221 16.01 6.92 2.77
N LEU A 222 15.03 7.84 2.87
CA LEU A 222 15.07 9.10 2.11
C LEU A 222 16.23 10.00 2.56
N GLN A 223 16.52 10.05 3.86
CA GLN A 223 17.68 10.79 4.38
C GLN A 223 18.98 10.26 3.79
N GLY A 224 19.19 8.93 3.83
CA GLY A 224 20.40 8.31 3.28
C GLY A 224 20.56 8.58 1.77
N ARG A 225 19.45 8.70 1.03
CA ARG A 225 19.46 8.94 -0.41
C ARG A 225 19.67 10.40 -0.80
N TYR A 226 19.11 11.35 -0.05
CA TYR A 226 19.02 12.75 -0.48
C TYR A 226 19.84 13.72 0.36
N LEU A 227 20.11 13.46 1.65
CA LEU A 227 20.95 14.37 2.45
C LEU A 227 22.43 14.29 2.10
N GLN A 228 22.88 13.22 1.46
CA GLN A 228 24.27 13.05 1.02
C GLN A 228 24.54 13.57 -0.40
N ARG A 229 23.53 14.14 -1.08
CA ARG A 229 23.66 14.69 -2.43
C ARG A 229 23.83 16.21 -2.42
#